data_AF-A0A3E0MNP0-F1
#
_entry.id   AF-A0A3E0MNP0-F1
#
_cell.length_a   1.000
_cell.length_b   1.000
_cell.length_c   1.000
_cell.angle_alpha   90.00
_cell.angle_beta   90.00
_cell.angle_gamma   90.00
#
_symmetry.space_group_name_H-M   'P 1'
#
loop_
_entity.id
_entity.type
_entity.pdbx_description
1 polymer ?
#
loop_
_entity_poly.entity_id
_entity_poly.type
_entity_poly.pdbx_seq_one_letter_code
_entity_poly.pdbx_strand_id
1 'polypeptide(L)'
;MRVALLLFCLSFFTPALHAQEETPIQLHGIVVSNDSLKQLLPNVQILVKSRGQVSISDIDGFFSTVAMPGDTVFFQHIGFKLQKFWVADTLDGDEFLARIVLEWDTEVLDPVIVYPWPSKENFKEEFLAMEVQTTEMDIAARNLALDELRDRAAAMGYDAAEMQDYLISLQNQQLYNEGRVFGNGMNATGASAILGALSNPFAWQQLFQSLKR
;
A
#
# COMPACT_ATOMS: atom_id res chain seq x y z
N MET A 1 -57.77 9.43 53.05
CA MET A 1 -58.37 8.38 52.19
C MET A 1 -58.41 8.75 50.70
N ARG A 2 -58.72 10.01 50.30
CA ARG A 2 -58.78 10.41 48.88
C ARG A 2 -57.45 10.31 48.11
N VAL A 3 -56.32 10.62 48.76
CA VAL A 3 -54.98 10.57 48.13
C VAL A 3 -54.49 9.13 47.93
N ALA A 4 -54.80 8.24 48.87
CA ALA A 4 -54.47 6.81 48.75
C ALA A 4 -55.25 6.13 47.61
N LEU A 5 -56.49 6.56 47.36
CA LEU A 5 -57.30 6.04 46.26
C LEU A 5 -56.80 6.51 44.89
N LEU A 6 -56.26 7.73 44.80
CA LEU A 6 -55.62 8.26 43.59
C LEU A 6 -54.31 7.51 43.25
N LEU A 7 -53.49 7.20 44.26
CA LEU A 7 -52.26 6.41 44.06
C LEU A 7 -52.55 4.96 43.64
N PHE A 8 -53.63 4.36 44.16
CA PHE A 8 -54.07 3.02 43.75
C PHE A 8 -54.64 2.99 42.32
N CYS A 9 -55.33 4.04 41.88
CA CYS A 9 -55.78 4.15 40.49
C CYS A 9 -54.61 4.36 39.51
N LEU A 10 -53.55 5.04 39.93
CA LEU A 10 -52.38 5.29 39.08
C LEU A 10 -51.54 4.03 38.82
N SER A 11 -51.55 3.04 39.74
CA SER A 11 -50.81 1.79 39.57
C SER A 11 -51.45 0.82 38.57
N PHE A 12 -52.73 1.00 38.25
CA PHE A 12 -53.43 0.23 37.20
C PHE A 12 -53.25 0.81 35.79
N PHE A 13 -52.59 1.97 35.67
CA PHE A 13 -52.35 2.66 34.41
C PHE A 13 -50.89 2.55 33.97
N THR A 14 -50.26 1.38 34.16
CA THR A 14 -48.99 1.08 33.50
C THR A 14 -49.28 0.63 32.07
N PRO A 15 -49.02 1.43 31.03
CA PRO A 15 -49.02 0.90 29.67
C PRO A 15 -48.04 -0.27 29.61
N ALA A 16 -48.51 -1.42 29.10
CA ALA A 16 -47.65 -2.53 28.77
C ALA A 16 -46.65 -2.05 27.70
N LEU A 17 -45.43 -1.72 28.13
CA LEU A 17 -44.32 -1.49 27.24
C LEU A 17 -43.98 -2.83 26.59
N HIS A 18 -44.49 -3.07 25.39
CA HIS A 18 -43.94 -4.07 24.51
C HIS A 18 -42.57 -3.57 24.06
N ALA A 19 -41.51 -4.11 24.65
CA ALA A 19 -40.21 -4.11 23.97
C ALA A 19 -40.39 -4.97 22.72
N GLN A 20 -40.26 -4.40 21.53
CA GLN A 20 -40.20 -5.15 20.28
C GLN A 20 -38.91 -5.98 20.32
N GLU A 21 -39.03 -7.25 20.74
CA GLU A 21 -38.01 -8.26 20.50
C GLU A 21 -38.07 -8.58 19.00
N GLU A 22 -37.20 -7.93 18.23
CA GLU A 22 -36.95 -8.34 16.85
C GLU A 22 -36.32 -9.74 16.87
N THR A 23 -37.06 -10.70 16.32
CA THR A 23 -36.60 -12.10 16.24
C THR A 23 -35.47 -12.21 15.23
N PRO A 24 -34.34 -12.85 15.60
CA PRO A 24 -33.25 -13.07 14.66
C PRO A 24 -33.71 -14.02 13.54
N ILE A 25 -33.35 -13.70 12.31
CA ILE A 25 -33.63 -14.55 11.15
C ILE A 25 -32.38 -15.30 10.72
N GLN A 26 -32.56 -16.54 10.27
CA GLN A 26 -31.49 -17.34 9.70
C GLN A 26 -31.52 -17.21 8.17
N LEU A 27 -30.50 -16.57 7.61
CA LEU A 27 -30.34 -16.37 6.18
C LEU A 27 -29.45 -17.49 5.63
N HIS A 28 -30.02 -18.29 4.74
CA HIS A 28 -29.34 -19.34 3.98
C HIS A 28 -29.26 -18.96 2.51
N GLY A 29 -28.28 -19.48 1.79
CA GLY A 29 -28.24 -19.20 0.37
C GLY A 29 -27.05 -19.77 -0.35
N ILE A 30 -27.00 -19.46 -1.64
CA ILE A 30 -25.84 -19.70 -2.49
C ILE A 30 -25.38 -18.40 -3.11
N VAL A 31 -24.07 -18.27 -3.28
CA VAL A 31 -23.44 -17.16 -4.00
C VAL A 31 -23.01 -17.62 -5.38
N VAL A 32 -23.42 -16.89 -6.42
CA VAL A 32 -23.13 -17.21 -7.83
C VAL A 32 -22.54 -16.02 -8.57
N SER A 33 -21.78 -16.27 -9.63
CA SER A 33 -21.30 -15.24 -10.55
C SER A 33 -22.39 -14.73 -11.51
N ASN A 34 -22.32 -13.45 -11.89
CA ASN A 34 -23.16 -12.84 -12.94
C ASN A 34 -22.59 -13.08 -14.36
N ASP A 35 -22.22 -14.32 -14.68
CA ASP A 35 -21.72 -14.67 -16.01
C ASP A 35 -22.74 -15.56 -16.76
N SER A 36 -22.52 -15.72 -18.06
CA SER A 36 -23.24 -16.65 -18.93
C SER A 36 -23.21 -18.07 -18.36
N LEU A 37 -22.06 -18.48 -17.81
CA LEU A 37 -21.91 -19.70 -17.03
C LEU A 37 -21.96 -19.35 -15.54
N LYS A 38 -23.12 -19.57 -14.92
CA LYS A 38 -23.32 -19.35 -13.49
C LYS A 38 -22.44 -20.32 -12.70
N GLN A 39 -21.38 -19.79 -12.11
CA GLN A 39 -20.47 -20.54 -11.26
C GLN A 39 -20.78 -20.27 -9.79
N LEU A 40 -20.72 -21.30 -8.95
CA LEU A 40 -20.81 -21.17 -7.50
C LEU A 40 -19.49 -20.59 -6.98
N LEU A 41 -19.58 -19.57 -6.11
CA LEU A 41 -18.40 -18.86 -5.62
C LEU A 41 -18.04 -19.32 -4.20
N PRO A 42 -16.90 -20.02 -4.03
CA PRO A 42 -16.42 -20.42 -2.71
C PRO A 42 -15.76 -19.26 -1.97
N ASN A 43 -15.63 -19.38 -0.65
CA ASN A 43 -14.86 -18.46 0.19
C ASN A 43 -15.28 -16.98 0.08
N VAL A 44 -16.56 -16.72 -0.20
CA VAL A 44 -17.12 -15.36 -0.22
C VAL A 44 -17.23 -14.90 1.23
N GLN A 45 -16.68 -13.71 1.52
CA GLN A 45 -16.77 -13.09 2.83
C GLN A 45 -18.14 -12.43 2.98
N ILE A 46 -18.81 -12.74 4.09
CA ILE A 46 -20.16 -12.28 4.39
C ILE A 46 -20.09 -11.47 5.68
N LEU A 47 -20.42 -10.19 5.60
CA LEU A 47 -20.34 -9.26 6.72
C LEU A 47 -21.72 -8.68 7.03
N VAL A 48 -22.20 -8.91 8.26
CA VAL A 48 -23.39 -8.24 8.80
C VAL A 48 -22.94 -6.95 9.48
N LYS A 49 -23.11 -5.81 8.80
CA LYS A 49 -22.46 -4.54 9.19
C LYS A 49 -22.91 -4.00 10.55
N SER A 50 -24.19 -4.14 10.88
CA SER A 50 -24.77 -3.66 12.15
C SER A 50 -24.13 -4.34 13.37
N ARG A 51 -23.73 -5.60 13.24
CA ARG A 51 -23.21 -6.42 14.34
C ARG A 51 -21.72 -6.72 14.27
N GLY A 52 -21.08 -6.45 13.15
CA GLY A 52 -19.68 -6.83 12.91
C GLY A 52 -19.46 -8.34 12.84
N GLN A 53 -20.51 -9.13 12.58
CA GLN A 53 -20.39 -10.57 12.39
C GLN A 53 -19.87 -10.88 10.99
N VAL A 54 -18.88 -11.76 10.90
CA VAL A 54 -18.29 -12.20 9.64
C VAL A 54 -18.42 -13.71 9.52
N SER A 55 -18.89 -14.17 8.38
CA SER A 55 -18.90 -15.58 7.97
C SER A 55 -18.33 -15.73 6.57
N ILE A 56 -18.11 -16.99 6.15
CA ILE A 56 -17.50 -17.32 4.86
C ILE A 56 -18.37 -18.39 4.19
N SER A 57 -18.54 -18.33 2.87
CA SER A 57 -19.23 -19.37 2.11
C SER A 57 -18.39 -20.64 1.95
N ASP A 58 -19.06 -21.78 1.90
CA ASP A 58 -18.45 -23.10 1.66
C ASP A 58 -17.95 -23.26 0.22
N ILE A 59 -17.34 -24.40 -0.09
CA ILE A 59 -16.77 -24.72 -1.41
C ILE A 59 -17.81 -24.70 -2.54
N ASP A 60 -19.06 -25.03 -2.22
CA ASP A 60 -20.20 -24.99 -3.14
C ASP A 60 -20.89 -23.61 -3.17
N GLY A 61 -20.27 -22.59 -2.57
CA GLY A 61 -20.80 -21.23 -2.45
C GLY A 61 -22.02 -21.10 -1.54
N PHE A 62 -22.35 -22.16 -0.79
CA PHE A 62 -23.40 -22.14 0.21
C PHE A 62 -23.01 -21.29 1.42
N PHE A 63 -23.96 -20.58 2.01
CA PHE A 63 -23.76 -19.85 3.26
C PHE A 63 -24.96 -19.97 4.20
N SER A 64 -24.69 -19.82 5.49
CA SER A 64 -25.68 -19.61 6.53
C SER A 64 -25.17 -18.53 7.48
N THR A 65 -25.98 -17.50 7.71
CA THR A 65 -25.66 -16.43 8.65
C THR A 65 -26.93 -15.97 9.36
N VAL A 66 -26.77 -15.40 10.55
CA VAL A 66 -27.89 -14.84 11.30
C VAL A 66 -27.91 -13.34 11.09
N ALA A 67 -29.07 -12.78 10.77
CA ALA A 67 -29.27 -11.34 10.59
C ALA A 67 -30.50 -10.89 11.38
N MET A 68 -30.57 -9.61 11.74
CA MET A 68 -31.82 -9.00 12.19
C MET A 68 -32.60 -8.43 11.01
N PRO A 69 -33.92 -8.34 11.12
CA PRO A 69 -34.72 -7.48 10.24
C PRO A 69 -34.08 -6.08 10.16
N GLY A 70 -33.95 -5.52 8.95
CA GLY A 70 -33.36 -4.20 8.73
C GLY A 70 -31.85 -4.19 8.53
N ASP A 71 -31.17 -5.31 8.80
CA ASP A 71 -29.73 -5.40 8.59
C ASP A 71 -29.34 -5.37 7.11
N THR A 72 -28.12 -4.87 6.86
CA THR A 72 -27.48 -4.97 5.55
C THR A 72 -26.32 -5.96 5.63
N VAL A 73 -26.41 -7.00 4.80
CA VAL A 73 -25.37 -8.02 4.64
C VAL A 73 -24.54 -7.68 3.41
N PHE A 74 -23.22 -7.67 3.58
CA PHE A 74 -22.25 -7.39 2.54
C PHE A 74 -21.59 -8.68 2.11
N PHE A 75 -21.56 -8.92 0.79
CA PHE A 75 -20.89 -10.05 0.19
C PHE A 75 -19.69 -9.55 -0.59
N GLN A 76 -18.50 -10.00 -0.19
CA GLN A 76 -17.23 -9.59 -0.77
C GLN A 76 -16.46 -10.82 -1.25
N HIS A 77 -15.97 -10.75 -2.48
CA HIS A 77 -15.08 -11.75 -3.04
C HIS A 77 -14.02 -11.04 -3.90
N ILE A 78 -12.80 -11.59 -3.93
CA ILE A 78 -11.71 -11.01 -4.73
C ILE A 78 -12.10 -11.03 -6.21
N GLY A 79 -11.93 -9.90 -6.90
CA GLY A 79 -12.28 -9.74 -8.32
C GLY A 79 -13.76 -9.47 -8.59
N PHE A 80 -14.60 -9.36 -7.55
CA PHE A 80 -16.01 -9.01 -7.69
C PHE A 80 -16.33 -7.71 -6.96
N LYS A 81 -17.35 -7.00 -7.45
CA LYS A 81 -17.91 -5.82 -6.81
C LYS A 81 -18.57 -6.20 -5.49
N LEU A 82 -18.49 -5.29 -4.52
CA LEU A 82 -19.14 -5.44 -3.23
C LEU A 82 -20.66 -5.48 -3.40
N GLN A 83 -21.27 -6.65 -3.20
CA GLN A 83 -22.71 -6.80 -3.28
C GLN A 83 -23.36 -6.56 -1.92
N LYS A 84 -24.45 -5.80 -1.91
CA LYS A 84 -25.24 -5.51 -0.71
C LYS A 84 -26.57 -6.25 -0.78
N PHE A 85 -26.96 -6.87 0.31
CA PHE A 85 -28.26 -7.50 0.48
C PHE A 85 -28.94 -6.87 1.68
N TRP A 86 -30.12 -6.29 1.46
CA TRP A 86 -30.92 -5.69 2.53
C TRP A 86 -31.96 -6.71 3.00
N VAL A 87 -31.95 -6.99 4.30
CA VAL A 87 -32.95 -7.82 4.96
C VAL A 87 -34.15 -6.94 5.25
N ALA A 88 -35.29 -7.20 4.60
CA ALA A 88 -36.49 -6.40 4.78
C ALA A 88 -37.18 -6.69 6.13
N ASP A 89 -37.72 -5.65 6.75
CA ASP A 89 -38.38 -5.74 8.07
C ASP A 89 -39.73 -6.47 8.02
N THR A 90 -40.26 -6.66 6.81
CA THR A 90 -41.54 -7.33 6.55
C THR A 90 -41.41 -8.84 6.34
N LEU A 91 -40.21 -9.38 6.53
CA LEU A 91 -39.94 -10.81 6.38
C LEU A 91 -40.57 -11.57 7.55
N ASP A 92 -41.54 -12.42 7.23
CA ASP A 92 -42.29 -13.22 8.22
C ASP A 92 -41.77 -14.67 8.20
N GLY A 93 -41.17 -15.13 9.29
CA GLY A 93 -40.58 -16.46 9.43
C GLY A 93 -39.15 -16.47 9.98
N ASP A 94 -38.69 -17.64 10.42
CA ASP A 94 -37.40 -17.80 11.10
C ASP A 94 -36.24 -18.08 10.11
N GLU A 95 -36.53 -18.62 8.92
CA GLU A 95 -35.55 -19.07 7.93
C GLU A 95 -35.83 -18.52 6.54
N PHE A 96 -34.81 -17.95 5.89
CA PHE A 96 -34.92 -17.38 4.54
C PHE A 96 -33.85 -17.92 3.60
N LEU A 97 -34.26 -18.25 2.38
CA LEU A 97 -33.35 -18.65 1.30
C LEU A 97 -33.11 -17.49 0.33
N ALA A 98 -31.85 -17.09 0.17
CA ALA A 98 -31.42 -16.05 -0.74
C ALA A 98 -30.46 -16.60 -1.80
N ARG A 99 -30.59 -16.10 -3.04
CA ARG A 99 -29.58 -16.29 -4.08
C ARG A 99 -28.85 -14.97 -4.28
N ILE A 100 -27.56 -14.96 -4.01
CA ILE A 100 -26.73 -13.76 -4.14
C ILE A 100 -25.93 -13.87 -5.43
N VAL A 101 -26.04 -12.85 -6.27
CA VAL A 101 -25.30 -12.78 -7.53
C VAL A 101 -24.21 -11.72 -7.38
N LEU A 102 -22.96 -12.08 -7.63
CA LEU A 102 -21.82 -11.16 -7.63
C LEU A 102 -21.44 -10.78 -9.06
N GLU A 103 -21.15 -9.50 -9.26
CA GLU A 103 -20.67 -8.95 -10.55
C GLU A 103 -19.16 -8.80 -10.54
N TRP A 104 -18.51 -9.08 -11.67
CA TRP A 104 -17.07 -8.88 -11.82
C TRP A 104 -16.70 -7.40 -11.67
N ASP A 105 -15.61 -7.15 -10.95
CA ASP A 105 -15.01 -5.83 -10.84
C ASP A 105 -14.00 -5.62 -11.97
N THR A 106 -14.53 -5.46 -13.19
CA THR A 106 -13.73 -5.17 -14.37
C THR A 106 -14.01 -3.77 -14.87
N GLU A 107 -12.96 -2.96 -14.95
CA GLU A 107 -12.94 -1.72 -15.71
C GLU A 107 -12.57 -2.05 -17.16
N VAL A 108 -13.42 -1.72 -18.12
CA VAL A 108 -13.09 -1.86 -19.54
C VAL A 108 -12.35 -0.60 -19.96
N LEU A 109 -11.09 -0.75 -20.33
CA LEU A 109 -10.31 0.35 -20.88
C LEU A 109 -10.71 0.59 -22.34
N ASP A 110 -10.81 1.87 -22.71
CA ASP A 110 -11.06 2.23 -24.10
C ASP A 110 -9.86 1.82 -24.98
N PRO A 111 -10.10 1.19 -26.14
CA PRO A 111 -9.03 0.80 -27.04
C PRO A 111 -8.40 2.05 -27.67
N VAL A 112 -7.07 2.15 -27.61
CA VAL A 112 -6.32 3.19 -28.34
C VAL A 112 -6.09 2.72 -29.77
N ILE A 113 -6.79 3.34 -30.73
CA ILE A 113 -6.62 3.05 -32.15
C ILE A 113 -5.38 3.80 -32.64
N VAL A 114 -4.28 3.06 -32.88
CA VAL A 114 -3.05 3.62 -33.45
C VAL A 114 -3.14 3.56 -34.97
N TYR A 115 -3.11 4.72 -35.61
CA TYR A 115 -3.07 4.82 -37.07
C TYR A 115 -1.62 4.81 -37.58
N PRO A 116 -1.32 4.10 -38.69
CA PRO A 116 -0.04 4.22 -39.35
C PRO A 116 0.08 5.59 -40.04
N TRP A 117 1.27 6.17 -40.03
CA TRP A 117 1.55 7.44 -40.71
C TRP A 117 1.50 7.27 -42.24
N PRO A 118 0.95 8.25 -42.97
CA PRO A 118 0.75 8.14 -44.42
C PRO A 118 2.04 8.18 -45.26
N SER A 119 3.13 8.78 -44.75
CA SER A 119 4.43 8.80 -45.42
C SER A 119 5.60 8.88 -44.43
N LYS A 120 6.79 8.46 -44.86
CA LYS A 120 8.02 8.50 -44.03
C LYS A 120 8.48 9.93 -43.76
N GLU A 121 8.40 10.82 -44.74
CA GLU A 121 8.70 12.24 -44.59
C GLU A 121 7.80 12.89 -43.53
N ASN A 122 6.48 12.67 -43.60
CA ASN A 122 5.54 13.27 -42.64
C ASN A 122 5.79 12.75 -41.22
N PHE A 123 6.10 11.45 -41.06
CA PHE A 123 6.49 10.91 -39.75
C PHE A 123 7.73 11.63 -39.20
N LYS A 124 8.75 11.87 -40.02
CA LYS A 124 9.98 12.53 -39.57
C LYS A 124 9.71 13.97 -39.11
N GLU A 125 8.91 14.72 -39.87
CA GLU A 125 8.57 16.10 -39.53
C GLU A 125 7.77 16.18 -38.23
N GLU A 126 6.71 15.38 -38.11
CA GLU A 126 5.86 15.34 -36.92
C GLU A 126 6.60 14.78 -35.70
N PHE A 127 7.45 13.76 -35.87
CA PHE A 127 8.27 13.22 -34.79
C PHE A 127 9.27 14.25 -34.25
N LEU A 128 9.84 15.08 -35.13
CA LEU A 128 10.72 16.18 -34.73
C LEU A 128 9.95 17.34 -34.09
N ALA A 129 8.70 17.57 -34.51
CA ALA A 129 7.82 18.59 -33.96
C ALA A 129 7.10 18.15 -32.66
N MET A 130 7.08 16.85 -32.36
CA MET A 130 6.38 16.30 -31.21
C MET A 130 7.02 16.78 -29.90
N GLU A 131 6.23 17.51 -29.11
CA GLU A 131 6.61 17.91 -27.76
C GLU A 131 6.26 16.78 -26.78
N VAL A 132 7.28 16.21 -26.13
CA VAL A 132 7.08 15.22 -25.08
C VAL A 132 6.65 15.96 -23.82
N GLN A 133 5.37 15.84 -23.47
CA GLN A 133 4.86 16.38 -22.22
C GLN A 133 5.63 15.77 -21.05
N THR A 134 6.28 16.62 -20.26
CA THR A 134 7.03 16.16 -19.09
C THR A 134 6.03 15.95 -17.96
N THR A 135 5.91 14.71 -17.46
CA THR A 135 5.05 14.41 -16.32
C THR A 135 5.69 14.91 -15.02
N GLU A 136 4.90 15.10 -13.95
CA GLU A 136 5.44 15.46 -12.63
C GLU A 136 6.48 14.44 -12.14
N MET A 137 6.29 13.16 -12.48
CA MET A 137 7.23 12.08 -12.17
C MET A 137 8.57 12.24 -12.90
N ASP A 138 8.54 12.68 -14.16
CA ASP A 138 9.76 12.95 -14.92
C ASP A 138 10.54 14.15 -14.35
N ILE A 139 9.84 15.18 -13.89
CA ILE A 139 10.47 16.34 -13.20
C ILE A 139 11.11 15.88 -11.89
N ALA A 140 10.39 15.08 -11.10
CA ALA A 140 10.90 14.53 -9.86
C ALA A 140 12.14 13.66 -10.10
N ALA A 141 12.13 12.81 -11.13
CA ALA A 141 13.26 11.99 -11.50
C ALA A 141 14.49 12.83 -11.94
N ARG A 142 14.29 13.90 -12.72
CA ARG A 142 15.38 14.83 -13.09
C ARG A 142 15.94 15.55 -11.87
N ASN A 143 15.08 15.99 -10.96
CA ASN A 143 15.48 16.65 -9.72
C ASN A 143 16.24 15.73 -8.75
N LEU A 144 15.96 14.42 -8.83
CA LEU A 144 16.63 13.39 -8.04
C LEU A 144 17.88 12.82 -8.73
N ALA A 145 18.15 13.23 -9.98
CA ALA A 145 19.34 12.79 -10.67
C ALA A 145 20.58 13.15 -9.84
N LEU A 146 21.52 12.20 -9.70
CA LEU A 146 22.67 12.35 -8.81
C LEU A 146 23.48 13.61 -9.15
N ASP A 147 23.62 13.92 -10.44
CA ASP A 147 24.34 15.11 -10.89
C ASP A 147 23.63 16.40 -10.44
N GLU A 148 22.31 16.48 -10.58
CA GLU A 148 21.51 17.63 -10.12
C GLU A 148 21.56 17.78 -8.59
N LEU A 149 21.50 16.67 -7.85
CA LEU A 149 21.64 16.68 -6.39
C LEU A 149 23.03 17.15 -5.96
N ARG A 150 24.08 16.75 -6.67
CA ARG A 150 25.46 17.18 -6.41
C ARG A 150 25.65 18.66 -6.69
N ASP A 151 25.10 19.15 -7.80
CA ASP A 151 25.16 20.56 -8.17
C ASP A 151 24.41 21.44 -7.17
N ARG A 152 23.22 20.99 -6.74
CA ARG A 152 22.45 21.65 -5.67
C ARG A 152 23.19 21.62 -4.34
N ALA A 153 23.76 20.48 -3.95
CA ALA A 153 24.55 20.37 -2.72
C ALA A 153 25.77 21.32 -2.75
N ALA A 154 26.44 21.43 -3.89
CA ALA A 154 27.55 22.36 -4.07
C ALA A 154 27.11 23.83 -3.98
N ALA A 155 25.93 24.16 -4.52
CA ALA A 155 25.37 25.51 -4.48
C ALA A 155 24.85 25.93 -3.09
N MET A 156 24.33 24.98 -2.29
CA MET A 156 23.79 25.27 -0.95
C MET A 156 24.86 25.60 0.09
N GLY A 157 26.15 25.38 -0.23
CA GLY A 157 27.24 25.57 0.73
C GLY A 157 27.18 24.57 1.88
N TYR A 158 28.16 24.62 2.78
CA TYR A 158 28.19 23.76 3.97
C TYR A 158 27.53 24.47 5.15
N ASP A 159 26.62 23.79 5.84
CA ASP A 159 26.18 24.23 7.17
C ASP A 159 27.34 24.11 8.18
N ALA A 160 27.26 24.80 9.32
CA ALA A 160 28.30 24.78 10.36
C ALA A 160 28.62 23.35 10.86
N ALA A 161 27.59 22.50 11.03
CA ALA A 161 27.78 21.10 11.42
C ALA A 161 28.42 20.26 10.30
N GLU A 162 27.95 20.41 9.07
CA GLU A 162 28.51 19.72 7.90
C GLU A 162 29.95 20.14 7.60
N MET A 163 30.26 21.43 7.80
CA MET A 163 31.60 21.98 7.69
C MET A 163 32.51 21.41 8.77
N GLN A 164 32.02 21.26 10.01
CA GLN A 164 32.78 20.60 11.08
C GLN A 164 33.10 19.15 10.72
N ASP A 165 32.12 18.39 10.24
CA ASP A 165 32.33 17.01 9.79
C ASP A 165 33.27 16.93 8.59
N TYR A 166 33.16 17.86 7.65
CA TYR A 166 34.08 18.00 6.52
C TYR A 166 35.52 18.25 6.99
N LEU A 167 35.72 19.18 7.93
CA LEU A 167 37.03 19.47 8.53
C LEU A 167 37.60 18.26 9.28
N ILE A 168 36.77 17.55 10.05
CA ILE A 168 37.16 16.29 10.72
C ILE A 168 37.55 15.24 9.69
N SER A 169 36.80 15.10 8.59
CA SER A 169 37.11 14.14 7.52
C SER A 169 38.43 14.45 6.83
N LEU A 170 38.73 15.73 6.59
CA LEU A 170 40.00 16.19 6.04
C LEU A 170 41.15 15.88 7.01
N GLN A 171 40.96 16.16 8.30
CA GLN A 171 41.96 15.84 9.33
C GLN A 171 42.21 14.32 9.41
N ASN A 172 41.16 13.52 9.37
CA ASN A 172 41.27 12.07 9.38
C ASN A 172 41.99 11.57 8.12
N GLN A 173 41.68 12.09 6.92
CA GLN A 173 42.40 11.73 5.70
C GLN A 173 43.87 12.13 5.76
N GLN A 174 44.21 13.28 6.36
CA GLN A 174 45.58 13.67 6.61
C GLN A 174 46.26 12.68 7.56
N LEU A 175 45.64 12.30 8.68
CA LEU A 175 46.18 11.30 9.60
C LEU A 175 46.35 9.93 8.92
N TYR A 176 45.39 9.49 8.10
CA TYR A 176 45.50 8.27 7.30
C TYR A 176 46.63 8.37 6.26
N ASN A 177 46.80 9.52 5.61
CA ASN A 177 47.87 9.75 4.65
C ASN A 177 49.24 9.92 5.32
N GLU A 178 49.34 10.56 6.46
CA GLU A 178 50.56 10.61 7.30
C GLU A 178 50.92 9.20 7.78
N GLY A 179 49.89 8.41 8.13
CA GLY A 179 50.00 6.97 8.37
C GLY A 179 50.44 6.15 7.15
N ARG A 180 50.34 6.70 5.93
CA ARG A 180 50.91 6.14 4.70
C ARG A 180 52.26 6.74 4.33
N VAL A 181 52.58 7.96 4.79
CA VAL A 181 53.84 8.69 4.57
C VAL A 181 54.84 8.42 5.69
N PHE A 182 54.81 7.22 6.29
CA PHE A 182 55.97 6.67 6.98
C PHE A 182 57.04 6.27 5.93
N GLY A 183 57.65 7.25 5.27
CA GLY A 183 58.67 6.96 4.28
C GLY A 183 59.43 8.12 3.63
N ASN A 184 59.04 9.40 3.79
CA ASN A 184 59.69 10.45 2.99
C ASN A 184 59.91 11.81 3.69
N GLY A 185 59.87 11.86 5.02
CA GLY A 185 60.28 13.05 5.79
C GLY A 185 61.80 13.14 5.92
N MET A 186 62.35 14.35 5.92
CA MET A 186 63.80 14.67 5.95
C MET A 186 64.57 14.15 7.20
N ASN A 187 63.89 13.47 8.13
CA ASN A 187 64.46 12.78 9.30
C ASN A 187 64.10 11.28 9.36
N ALA A 188 63.69 10.67 8.24
CA ALA A 188 63.45 9.24 8.16
C ALA A 188 64.78 8.49 7.99
N THR A 189 65.38 8.06 9.10
CA THR A 189 66.40 7.00 9.06
C THR A 189 65.83 5.78 8.34
N GLY A 190 66.45 5.36 7.24
CA GLY A 190 65.93 4.39 6.26
C GLY A 190 65.43 3.05 6.79
N ALA A 191 65.71 2.69 8.04
CA ALA A 191 65.16 1.50 8.69
C ALA A 191 63.69 1.66 9.16
N SER A 192 63.25 2.87 9.49
CA SER A 192 61.87 3.09 10.00
C SER A 192 60.81 3.14 8.89
N ALA A 193 61.21 3.44 7.65
CA ALA A 193 60.32 3.44 6.48
C ALA A 193 60.07 2.03 5.94
N ILE A 194 61.07 1.14 6.04
CA ILE A 194 61.00 -0.21 5.46
C ILE A 194 60.14 -1.14 6.32
N LEU A 195 60.25 -1.07 7.64
CA LEU A 195 59.56 -2.01 8.52
C LEU A 195 58.04 -1.80 8.57
N GLY A 196 57.56 -0.56 8.44
CA GLY A 196 56.12 -0.26 8.37
C GLY A 196 55.47 -0.59 7.01
N ALA A 197 56.22 -0.47 5.92
CA ALA A 197 55.74 -0.77 4.57
C ALA A 197 55.58 -2.29 4.32
N LEU A 198 56.47 -3.12 4.89
CA LEU A 198 56.42 -4.58 4.73
C LEU A 198 55.28 -5.24 5.53
N SER A 199 54.87 -4.67 6.66
CA SER A 199 53.78 -5.19 7.48
C SER A 199 52.40 -4.66 7.09
N ASN A 200 52.30 -3.73 6.14
CA ASN A 200 51.02 -3.18 5.69
C ASN A 200 50.43 -3.99 4.51
N PRO A 201 49.41 -4.83 4.73
CA PRO A 201 48.88 -5.73 3.70
C PRO A 201 48.25 -4.98 2.50
N PHE A 202 47.81 -3.74 2.69
CA PHE A 202 47.20 -2.93 1.62
C PHE A 202 48.25 -2.27 0.71
N ALA A 203 49.46 -1.99 1.21
CA ALA A 203 50.56 -1.48 0.40
C ALA A 203 51.04 -2.53 -0.63
N TRP A 204 51.06 -3.81 -0.23
CA TRP A 204 51.34 -4.93 -1.14
C TRP A 204 50.31 -5.07 -2.25
N GLN A 205 49.03 -4.87 -1.95
CA GLN A 205 47.99 -4.92 -2.97
C GLN A 205 48.21 -3.86 -4.06
N GLN A 206 48.53 -2.62 -3.66
CA GLN A 206 48.80 -1.52 -4.59
C GLN A 206 50.08 -1.78 -5.41
N LEU A 207 51.13 -2.33 -4.80
CA LEU A 207 52.34 -2.77 -5.50
C LEU A 207 52.01 -3.81 -6.59
N PHE A 208 51.28 -4.88 -6.24
CA PHE A 208 50.92 -5.93 -7.19
C PHE A 208 49.98 -5.44 -8.29
N GLN A 209 49.13 -4.44 -8.02
CA GLN A 209 48.32 -3.78 -9.04
C GLN A 209 49.18 -2.92 -9.98
N SER A 210 50.20 -2.24 -9.47
CA SER A 210 51.10 -1.42 -10.30
C SER A 210 51.98 -2.25 -11.25
N LEU A 211 52.34 -3.47 -10.84
CA LEU A 211 53.10 -4.43 -11.65
C LEU A 211 52.27 -5.14 -12.73
N LYS A 212 50.94 -5.01 -12.71
CA LYS A 212 50.03 -5.59 -13.71
C LYS A 212 49.75 -4.64 -14.89
N ARG A 213 50.58 -3.62 -15.07
CA ARG A 213 50.52 -2.73 -16.22
C ARG A 213 51.29 -3.32 -17.40
#